data_AF-A0AB39VWN8-F1
#
_entry.id   AF-A0AB39VWN8-F1
#
_cell.length_a   1.000
_cell.length_b   1.000
_cell.length_c   1.000
_cell.angle_alpha   90.00
_cell.angle_beta   90.00
_cell.angle_gamma   90.00
#
_symmetry.space_group_name_H-M   'P 1'
#
loop_
_entity.id
_entity.type
_entity.pdbx_description
1 polymer ?
#
loop_
_entity_poly.entity_id
_entity_poly.type
_entity_poly.pdbx_seq_one_letter_code
_entity_poly.pdbx_strand_id
1 'polypeptide(L)'
;MKKWKLLIVLFIFISCSPKDRIMEGDLAFKSVEVFNYYNLDQKNINKWENILDSIRQIKDPSRNDLDLLEYFDNLKKYKVIDSPWVRVMFNDSVKIVYFDEADYKLLKPYVSHDLVNNNRKVTLKMNIEVRDESIYYCKQLLSIKKSKGKTYTSK
;
A
#
# COMPACT_ATOMS: atom_id res chain seq x y z
N MET A 1 17.10 11.50 -59.00
CA MET A 1 16.59 10.33 -58.26
C MET A 1 17.12 10.37 -56.82
N LYS A 2 16.39 10.93 -55.86
CA LYS A 2 16.76 10.93 -54.43
C LYS A 2 15.71 10.13 -53.68
N LYS A 3 16.08 8.92 -53.24
CA LYS A 3 15.22 8.03 -52.46
C LYS A 3 15.19 8.55 -51.02
N TRP A 4 14.09 9.17 -50.61
CA TRP A 4 13.84 9.53 -49.22
C TRP A 4 13.46 8.26 -48.47
N LYS A 5 14.34 7.77 -47.59
CA LYS A 5 13.99 6.67 -46.68
C LYS A 5 13.19 7.25 -45.51
N LEU A 6 11.89 6.97 -45.51
CA LEU A 6 10.99 7.27 -44.40
C LEU A 6 11.31 6.28 -43.26
N LEU A 7 11.93 6.77 -42.18
CA LEU A 7 12.24 5.97 -40.98
C LEU A 7 11.03 6.06 -40.04
N ILE A 8 10.09 5.12 -40.16
CA ILE A 8 8.98 4.99 -39.21
C ILE A 8 9.52 4.30 -37.96
N VAL A 9 9.77 5.07 -36.91
CA VAL A 9 10.07 4.54 -35.58
C VAL A 9 8.74 4.16 -34.92
N LEU A 10 8.44 2.87 -34.91
CA LEU A 10 7.28 2.32 -34.22
C LEU A 10 7.60 2.26 -32.72
N PHE A 11 7.18 3.28 -31.96
CA PHE A 11 7.18 3.21 -30.49
C PHE A 11 6.06 2.26 -30.04
N ILE A 12 6.40 0.99 -29.84
CA ILE A 12 5.51 0.05 -29.15
C ILE A 12 5.61 0.39 -27.65
N PHE A 13 4.69 1.22 -27.16
CA PHE A 13 4.46 1.37 -25.74
C PHE A 13 3.92 0.04 -25.20
N ILE A 14 4.79 -0.76 -24.60
CA ILE A 14 4.41 -1.92 -23.80
C ILE A 14 3.73 -1.37 -22.55
N SER A 15 2.43 -1.10 -22.64
CA SER A 15 1.62 -0.72 -21.49
C SER A 15 1.41 -1.98 -20.64
N CYS A 16 2.21 -2.13 -19.59
CA CYS A 16 1.95 -3.12 -18.56
C CYS A 16 0.76 -2.61 -17.73
N SER A 17 -0.45 -3.08 -18.04
CA SER A 17 -1.65 -2.70 -17.28
C SER A 17 -1.61 -3.34 -15.89
N PRO A 18 -1.91 -2.59 -14.81
CA PRO A 18 -2.10 -3.16 -13.48
C PRO A 18 -3.10 -4.31 -13.53
N LYS A 19 -2.75 -5.44 -12.91
CA LYS A 19 -3.62 -6.63 -12.91
C LYS A 19 -4.60 -6.51 -11.75
N ASP A 20 -5.82 -6.09 -12.05
CA ASP A 20 -6.93 -6.11 -11.11
C ASP A 20 -7.31 -7.55 -10.78
N ARG A 21 -7.49 -7.86 -9.49
CA ARG A 21 -7.87 -9.18 -9.01
C ARG A 21 -8.77 -9.08 -7.78
N ILE A 22 -9.81 -9.91 -7.75
CA ILE A 22 -10.59 -10.10 -6.54
C ILE A 22 -9.76 -10.95 -5.59
N MET A 23 -9.45 -10.42 -4.41
CA MET A 23 -8.69 -11.09 -3.37
C MET A 23 -9.48 -11.11 -2.07
N GLU A 24 -9.29 -12.18 -1.31
CA GLU A 24 -9.89 -12.36 0.01
C GLU A 24 -8.79 -12.57 1.04
N GLY A 25 -8.87 -11.88 2.18
CA GLY A 25 -7.88 -11.97 3.23
C GLY A 25 -8.41 -11.48 4.57
N ASP A 26 -7.74 -11.88 5.65
CA ASP A 26 -8.17 -11.55 7.01
C ASP A 26 -7.46 -10.29 7.52
N LEU A 27 -8.19 -9.38 8.18
CA LEU A 27 -7.58 -8.24 8.86
C LEU A 27 -6.51 -8.71 9.85
N ALA A 28 -5.35 -8.06 9.78
CA ALA A 28 -4.17 -8.38 10.57
C ALA A 28 -3.68 -7.14 11.33
N PHE A 29 -3.03 -7.35 12.47
CA PHE A 29 -2.50 -6.28 13.30
C PHE A 29 -1.04 -6.54 13.68
N LYS A 30 -0.25 -5.48 13.85
CA LYS A 30 1.15 -5.56 14.29
C LYS A 30 1.41 -4.50 15.35
N SER A 31 2.31 -4.78 16.30
CA SER A 31 2.69 -3.83 17.35
C SER A 31 3.44 -2.59 16.82
N VAL A 32 4.13 -2.71 15.69
CA VAL A 32 4.81 -1.59 15.02
C VAL A 32 3.98 -1.13 13.83
N GLU A 33 3.65 0.16 13.78
CA GLU A 33 2.93 0.78 12.67
C GLU A 33 3.88 1.10 11.51
N VAL A 34 3.38 0.91 10.29
CA VAL A 34 4.06 1.40 9.09
C VAL A 34 3.59 2.83 8.86
N PHE A 35 4.45 3.71 8.39
CA PHE A 35 4.15 5.13 8.34
C PHE A 35 3.87 5.61 6.91
N ASN A 36 2.92 6.54 6.76
CA ASN A 36 2.69 7.34 5.56
C ASN A 36 2.09 8.71 5.95
N TYR A 37 1.63 9.52 4.98
CA TYR A 37 1.15 10.88 5.21
C TYR A 37 -0.34 10.99 5.55
N TYR A 38 -1.04 9.85 5.68
CA TYR A 38 -2.46 9.86 6.03
C TYR A 38 -2.69 10.58 7.37
N ASN A 39 -3.63 11.54 7.38
CA ASN A 39 -3.98 12.41 8.52
C ASN A 39 -2.86 13.32 9.07
N LEU A 40 -1.76 13.54 8.32
CA LEU A 40 -0.76 14.53 8.70
C LEU A 40 -1.13 15.93 8.20
N ASP A 41 -0.78 16.94 9.01
CA ASP A 41 -0.80 18.33 8.55
C ASP A 41 0.42 18.65 7.66
N GLN A 42 0.35 19.74 6.91
CA GLN A 42 1.42 20.15 6.00
C GLN A 42 2.76 20.37 6.73
N LYS A 43 2.72 20.84 7.98
CA LYS A 43 3.92 21.08 8.79
C LYS A 43 4.68 19.77 9.04
N ASN A 44 3.96 18.71 9.41
CA ASN A 44 4.53 17.39 9.65
C ASN A 44 4.96 16.72 8.34
N ILE A 45 4.21 16.89 7.25
CA ILE A 45 4.63 16.43 5.92
C ILE A 45 5.97 17.07 5.55
N ASN A 46 6.09 18.39 5.63
CA ASN A 46 7.34 19.11 5.31
C ASN A 46 8.52 18.65 6.18
N LYS A 47 8.27 18.37 7.47
CA LYS A 47 9.30 17.83 8.36
C LYS A 47 9.81 16.47 7.87
N TRP A 48 8.91 15.59 7.44
CA TRP A 48 9.27 14.29 6.89
C TRP A 48 10.00 14.41 5.55
N GLU A 49 9.54 15.28 4.66
CA GLU A 49 10.23 15.53 3.39
C GLU A 49 11.66 16.03 3.60
N ASN A 50 11.88 16.95 4.56
CA ASN A 50 13.22 17.40 4.91
C ASN A 50 14.12 16.27 5.44
N ILE A 51 13.57 15.31 6.17
CA ILE A 51 14.31 14.12 6.62
C ILE A 51 14.72 13.29 5.40
N LEU A 52 13.79 12.98 4.50
CA LEU A 52 14.07 12.21 3.29
C LEU A 52 15.12 12.91 2.40
N ASP A 53 15.01 14.23 2.24
CA ASP A 53 15.98 15.03 1.48
C ASP A 53 17.36 15.05 2.14
N SER A 54 17.42 15.09 3.47
CA SER A 54 18.70 14.99 4.20
C SER A 54 19.36 13.64 3.96
N ILE A 55 18.59 12.55 3.93
CA ILE A 55 19.10 11.20 3.65
C ILE A 55 19.64 11.12 2.21
N ARG A 56 18.93 11.69 1.24
CA ARG A 56 19.39 11.74 -0.18
C ARG A 56 20.73 12.46 -0.36
N GLN A 57 21.10 13.34 0.56
CA GLN A 57 22.36 14.09 0.51
C GLN A 57 23.54 13.36 1.18
N ILE A 58 23.29 12.22 1.84
CA ILE A 58 24.36 11.42 2.44
C ILE A 58 25.22 10.81 1.31
N LYS A 59 26.54 10.98 1.40
CA LYS A 59 27.48 10.49 0.38
C LYS A 59 27.49 8.96 0.26
N ASP A 60 27.31 8.26 1.38
CA ASP A 60 27.28 6.79 1.46
C ASP A 60 26.16 6.35 2.44
N PRO A 61 24.89 6.36 1.98
CA PRO A 61 23.74 6.04 2.82
C PRO A 61 23.73 4.56 3.20
N SER A 62 23.24 4.24 4.40
CA SER A 62 23.10 2.85 4.81
C SER A 62 22.04 2.13 3.98
N ARG A 63 22.02 0.79 4.03
CA ARG A 63 20.97 0.01 3.36
C ARG A 63 19.56 0.40 3.86
N ASN A 64 19.41 0.64 5.16
CA ASN A 64 18.15 1.07 5.76
C ASN A 64 17.70 2.44 5.24
N ASP A 65 18.63 3.36 5.02
CA ASP A 65 18.36 4.68 4.45
C ASP A 65 17.81 4.55 3.03
N LEU A 66 18.44 3.70 2.22
CA LEU A 66 18.01 3.40 0.85
C LEU A 66 16.64 2.73 0.83
N ASP A 67 16.41 1.73 1.69
CA ASP A 67 15.12 1.03 1.78
C ASP A 67 13.99 1.99 2.23
N LEU A 68 14.29 2.94 3.11
CA LEU A 68 13.34 3.97 3.54
C LEU A 68 12.99 4.93 2.39
N LEU A 69 14.00 5.42 1.65
CA LEU A 69 13.78 6.27 0.49
C LEU A 69 12.96 5.56 -0.58
N GLU A 70 13.33 4.32 -0.91
CA GLU A 70 12.60 3.49 -1.88
C GLU A 70 11.15 3.28 -1.46
N TYR A 71 10.91 3.00 -0.18
CA TYR A 71 9.55 2.87 0.35
C TYR A 71 8.71 4.13 0.09
N PHE A 72 9.18 5.31 0.50
CA PHE A 72 8.42 6.55 0.32
C PHE A 72 8.29 6.98 -1.14
N ASP A 73 9.34 6.81 -1.94
CA ASP A 73 9.32 7.13 -3.37
C ASP A 73 8.30 6.25 -4.10
N ASN A 74 8.19 4.97 -3.73
CA ASN A 74 7.15 4.08 -4.24
C ASN A 74 5.74 4.56 -3.83
N LEU A 75 5.52 4.96 -2.57
CA LEU A 75 4.21 5.50 -2.16
C LEU A 75 3.80 6.73 -2.99
N LYS A 76 4.75 7.63 -3.28
CA LYS A 76 4.51 8.82 -4.10
C LYS A 76 4.23 8.45 -5.55
N LYS A 77 5.10 7.61 -6.14
CA LYS A 77 4.99 7.12 -7.52
C LYS A 77 3.63 6.50 -7.79
N TYR A 78 3.11 5.71 -6.84
CA TYR A 78 1.83 5.04 -6.97
C TYR A 78 0.65 5.78 -6.35
N LYS A 79 0.84 7.03 -5.92
CA LYS A 79 -0.20 7.93 -5.39
C LYS A 79 -1.00 7.32 -4.23
N VAL A 80 -0.29 6.69 -3.29
CA VAL A 80 -0.86 6.11 -2.07
C VAL A 80 -0.25 6.67 -0.78
N ILE A 81 0.62 7.68 -0.91
CA ILE A 81 1.33 8.25 0.24
C ILE A 81 0.41 8.88 1.29
N ASP A 82 -0.73 9.40 0.87
CA ASP A 82 -1.77 10.01 1.70
C ASP A 82 -2.99 9.09 1.91
N SER A 83 -2.95 7.87 1.39
CA SER A 83 -4.08 6.94 1.47
C SER A 83 -4.11 6.22 2.82
N PRO A 84 -5.27 6.02 3.46
CA PRO A 84 -5.37 5.12 4.58
C PRO A 84 -5.00 3.69 4.18
N TRP A 85 -4.55 2.90 5.14
CA TRP A 85 -4.15 1.51 4.90
C TRP A 85 -4.51 0.60 6.07
N VAL A 86 -4.62 -0.70 5.77
CA VAL A 86 -4.68 -1.76 6.78
C VAL A 86 -3.74 -2.89 6.40
N ARG A 87 -3.44 -3.76 7.37
CA ARG A 87 -2.76 -5.03 7.10
C ARG A 87 -3.77 -6.11 6.85
N VAL A 88 -3.51 -6.91 5.83
CA VAL A 88 -4.35 -8.05 5.45
C VAL A 88 -3.46 -9.28 5.30
N MET A 89 -3.84 -10.36 5.99
CA MET A 89 -3.27 -11.68 5.80
C MET A 89 -3.91 -12.33 4.57
N PHE A 90 -3.12 -12.45 3.50
CA PHE A 90 -3.49 -13.21 2.31
C PHE A 90 -2.74 -14.54 2.33
N ASN A 91 -3.48 -15.65 2.39
CA ASN A 91 -2.92 -16.98 2.58
C ASN A 91 -1.96 -16.99 3.79
N ASP A 92 -0.66 -17.02 3.54
CA ASP A 92 0.40 -17.08 4.57
C ASP A 92 1.28 -15.81 4.62
N SER A 93 0.84 -14.71 3.99
CA SER A 93 1.61 -13.47 3.95
C SER A 93 0.78 -12.24 4.32
N VAL A 94 1.32 -11.40 5.19
CA VAL A 94 0.72 -10.10 5.52
C VAL A 94 1.15 -9.08 4.48
N LYS A 95 0.17 -8.39 3.89
CA LYS A 95 0.37 -7.28 2.96
C LYS A 95 -0.28 -6.01 3.52
N ILE A 96 0.28 -4.86 3.15
CA ILE A 96 -0.35 -3.56 3.39
C ILE A 96 -1.25 -3.28 2.21
N VAL A 97 -2.52 -3.01 2.48
CA VAL A 97 -3.51 -2.65 1.47
C VAL A 97 -3.93 -1.22 1.73
N TYR A 98 -3.79 -0.37 0.71
CA TYR A 98 -4.21 1.03 0.71
C TYR A 98 -5.66 1.13 0.23
N PHE A 99 -6.41 2.07 0.78
CA PHE A 99 -7.83 2.26 0.49
C PHE A 99 -8.11 3.73 0.16
N ASP A 100 -9.25 4.00 -0.45
CA ASP A 100 -9.84 5.32 -0.32
C ASP A 100 -10.43 5.52 1.09
N GLU A 101 -10.75 6.77 1.42
CA GLU A 101 -11.31 7.11 2.73
C GLU A 101 -12.71 6.52 2.96
N ALA A 102 -13.50 6.30 1.90
CA ALA A 102 -14.86 5.82 2.00
C ALA A 102 -14.90 4.35 2.45
N ASP A 103 -14.13 3.49 1.79
CA ASP A 103 -13.98 2.08 2.14
C ASP A 103 -13.24 1.92 3.47
N TYR A 104 -12.20 2.72 3.72
CA TYR A 104 -11.46 2.65 4.98
C TYR A 104 -12.34 2.97 6.20
N LYS A 105 -13.27 3.91 6.09
CA LYS A 105 -14.21 4.25 7.17
C LYS A 105 -15.05 3.04 7.60
N LEU A 106 -15.38 2.14 6.69
CA LEU A 106 -16.11 0.90 6.99
C LEU A 106 -15.29 -0.06 7.86
N LEU A 107 -13.96 0.07 7.85
CA LEU A 107 -13.05 -0.78 8.61
C LEU A 107 -12.78 -0.27 10.04
N LYS A 108 -12.99 1.02 10.31
CA LYS A 108 -12.72 1.66 11.62
C LYS A 108 -13.32 0.95 12.85
N PRO A 109 -14.54 0.36 12.79
CA PRO A 109 -15.10 -0.36 13.93
C PRO A 109 -14.35 -1.64 14.33
N TYR A 110 -13.50 -2.21 13.46
CA TYR A 110 -12.84 -3.49 13.68
C TYR A 110 -11.45 -3.29 14.29
N VAL A 111 -11.41 -3.15 15.61
CA VAL A 111 -10.16 -2.92 16.37
C VAL A 111 -9.56 -4.23 16.90
N SER A 112 -8.21 -4.29 16.94
CA SER A 112 -7.49 -5.51 17.36
C SER A 112 -7.92 -6.04 18.71
N HIS A 113 -8.13 -5.16 19.70
CA HIS A 113 -8.47 -5.55 21.07
C HIS A 113 -9.82 -6.30 21.11
N ASP A 114 -10.86 -5.78 20.44
CA ASP A 114 -12.18 -6.42 20.38
C ASP A 114 -12.10 -7.79 19.68
N LEU A 115 -11.42 -7.84 18.53
CA LEU A 115 -11.36 -9.06 17.73
C LEU A 115 -10.60 -10.18 18.45
N VAL A 116 -9.48 -9.86 19.07
CA VAL A 116 -8.65 -10.83 19.81
C VAL A 116 -9.39 -11.34 21.05
N ASN A 117 -9.94 -10.45 21.87
CA ASN A 117 -10.61 -10.84 23.13
C ASN A 117 -11.86 -11.69 22.90
N ASN A 118 -12.58 -11.44 21.80
CA ASN A 118 -13.79 -12.18 21.47
C ASN A 118 -13.56 -13.40 20.56
N ASN A 119 -12.29 -13.73 20.26
CA ASN A 119 -11.92 -14.80 19.31
C ASN A 119 -12.70 -14.68 17.98
N ARG A 120 -12.71 -13.46 17.45
CA ARG A 120 -13.31 -13.11 16.16
C ARG A 120 -12.22 -12.74 15.17
N LYS A 121 -12.52 -12.95 13.90
CA LYS A 121 -11.74 -12.44 12.77
C LYS A 121 -12.64 -11.73 11.78
N VAL A 122 -12.05 -10.87 10.98
CA VAL A 122 -12.75 -10.10 9.94
C VAL A 122 -12.09 -10.40 8.60
N THR A 123 -12.87 -10.99 7.70
CA THR A 123 -12.44 -11.31 6.35
C THR A 123 -12.92 -10.23 5.40
N LEU A 124 -12.00 -9.71 4.58
CA LEU A 124 -12.24 -8.68 3.58
C LEU A 124 -12.20 -9.32 2.21
N LYS A 125 -13.21 -9.04 1.37
CA LYS A 125 -13.19 -9.33 -0.05
C LYS A 125 -13.05 -8.01 -0.80
N MET A 126 -12.02 -7.89 -1.63
CA MET A 126 -11.61 -6.62 -2.22
C MET A 126 -11.29 -6.80 -3.70
N ASN A 127 -11.58 -5.78 -4.49
CA ASN A 127 -11.00 -5.62 -5.82
C ASN A 127 -9.64 -4.92 -5.68
N ILE A 128 -8.56 -5.67 -5.82
CA ILE A 128 -7.19 -5.20 -5.62
C ILE A 128 -6.54 -4.89 -6.96
N GLU A 129 -5.99 -3.68 -7.06
CA GLU A 129 -5.02 -3.28 -8.07
C GLU A 129 -3.61 -3.43 -7.50
N VAL A 130 -2.81 -4.33 -8.06
CA VAL A 130 -1.39 -4.45 -7.72
C VAL A 130 -0.61 -3.48 -8.58
N ARG A 131 -0.11 -2.40 -7.97
CA ARG A 131 0.63 -1.32 -8.67
C ARG A 131 2.14 -1.55 -8.69
N ASP A 132 2.64 -2.35 -7.75
CA ASP A 132 4.02 -2.87 -7.67
C ASP A 132 4.04 -4.14 -6.80
N GLU A 133 5.19 -4.82 -6.68
CA GLU A 133 5.37 -6.01 -5.84
C GLU A 133 4.94 -5.80 -4.37
N SER A 134 5.02 -4.56 -3.89
CA SER A 134 4.69 -4.18 -2.51
C SER A 134 3.45 -3.29 -2.35
N ILE A 135 2.86 -2.79 -3.44
CA ILE A 135 1.78 -1.81 -3.39
C ILE A 135 0.45 -2.42 -3.83
N TYR A 136 -0.38 -2.73 -2.84
CA TYR A 136 -1.73 -3.27 -3.02
C TYR A 136 -2.74 -2.16 -2.76
N TYR A 137 -3.50 -1.78 -3.79
CA TYR A 137 -4.54 -0.75 -3.67
C TYR A 137 -5.92 -1.38 -3.82
N CYS A 138 -6.79 -1.16 -2.85
CA CYS A 138 -8.19 -1.55 -2.91
C CYS A 138 -8.96 -0.54 -3.74
N LYS A 139 -9.29 -0.89 -4.99
CA LYS A 139 -10.19 -0.11 -5.84
C LYS A 139 -11.62 -0.11 -5.33
N GLN A 140 -12.01 -1.21 -4.68
CA GLN A 140 -13.35 -1.37 -4.12
C GLN A 140 -13.37 -2.47 -3.06
N LEU A 141 -13.91 -2.15 -1.88
CA LEU A 141 -14.24 -3.11 -0.85
C LEU A 141 -15.58 -3.77 -1.17
N LEU A 142 -15.54 -5.05 -1.50
CA LEU A 142 -16.72 -5.80 -1.98
C LEU A 142 -17.55 -6.36 -0.82
N SER A 143 -16.90 -6.80 0.26
CA SER A 143 -17.60 -7.26 1.46
C SER A 143 -16.70 -7.33 2.68
N ILE A 144 -17.31 -7.20 3.86
CA ILE A 144 -16.68 -7.39 5.17
C ILE A 144 -17.45 -8.48 5.93
N LYS A 145 -16.77 -9.51 6.41
CA LYS A 145 -17.40 -10.62 7.15
C LYS A 145 -16.71 -10.85 8.50
N LYS A 146 -17.41 -10.55 9.60
CA LYS A 146 -16.99 -10.92 10.97
C LYS A 146 -17.41 -12.37 11.25
N SER A 147 -16.49 -13.21 11.69
CA SER A 147 -16.74 -14.62 11.99
C SER A 147 -15.97 -15.08 13.22
N LYS A 148 -16.29 -16.27 13.75
CA LYS A 148 -15.51 -16.90 14.82
C LYS A 148 -14.16 -17.35 14.27
N GLY A 149 -13.07 -17.01 14.96
CA GLY A 149 -11.72 -17.38 14.54
C GLY A 149 -10.66 -16.46 15.13
N LYS A 150 -9.41 -16.91 15.09
CA LYS A 150 -8.27 -16.16 15.61
C LYS A 150 -7.89 -15.04 14.64
N THR A 151 -7.80 -13.81 15.14
CA THR A 151 -7.19 -12.69 14.41
C THR A 151 -5.66 -12.82 14.44
N TYR A 152 -5.01 -12.58 13.30
CA TYR A 152 -3.56 -12.58 13.23
C TYR A 152 -2.97 -11.32 13.88
N THR A 153 -2.05 -11.53 14.82
CA THR A 153 -1.25 -10.47 15.42
C THR A 153 0.22 -10.85 15.36
N SER A 154 1.08 -9.93 14.93
CA SER A 154 2.55 -10.09 15.00
C SER A 154 3.16 -9.09 15.97
N LYS A 155 4.23 -9.51 16.65
CA LYS A 155 5.09 -8.62 17.43
C LYS A 155 5.83 -7.63 16.52
#